data_AF-S2EU14-F1
#
_entry.id   AF-S2EU14-F1
#
_cell.length_a   1.000
_cell.length_b   1.000
_cell.length_c   1.000
_cell.angle_alpha   90.00
_cell.angle_beta   90.00
_cell.angle_gamma   90.00
#
_symmetry.space_group_name_H-M   'P 1'
#
loop_
_entity.id
_entity.type
_entity.pdbx_description
1 polymer ?
#
loop_
_entity_poly.entity_id
_entity_poly.type
_entity_poly.pdbx_seq_one_letter_code
_entity_poly.pdbx_strand_id
1 'polypeptide(L)' 'MQTRKGQSIEDASMQMIDEEIGTHQYNEKEWPIVRRIIHSTADFDFAKENRVIFHKKAIESGINALKKWM' A
#
# COMPACT_ATOMS: atom_id res chain seq x y z
N MET A 1 17.16 -6.90 -8.12
CA MET A 1 16.11 -7.45 -9.00
C MET A 1 15.58 -8.72 -8.35
N GLN A 2 14.26 -8.87 -8.22
CA GLN A 2 13.62 -10.03 -7.57
C GLN A 2 13.51 -11.20 -8.55
N THR A 3 13.49 -12.43 -8.04
CA THR A 3 13.28 -13.62 -8.88
C THR A 3 11.81 -13.72 -9.31
N ARG A 4 11.51 -14.44 -10.40
CA ARG A 4 10.12 -14.70 -10.83
C ARG A 4 9.27 -15.30 -9.71
N LYS A 5 9.85 -16.24 -8.96
CA LYS A 5 9.20 -16.86 -7.80
C LYS A 5 8.96 -15.84 -6.68
N GLY A 6 9.91 -14.94 -6.43
CA GLY A 6 9.73 -13.86 -5.47
C GLY A 6 8.56 -12.95 -5.85
N GLN A 7 8.48 -12.54 -7.11
CA GLN A 7 7.37 -11.72 -7.61
C GLN A 7 6.02 -12.42 -7.43
N SER A 8 5.91 -13.70 -7.81
CA SER A 8 4.65 -14.43 -7.66
C SER A 8 4.20 -14.58 -6.19
N ILE A 9 5.15 -14.68 -5.26
CA ILE A 9 4.83 -14.73 -3.82
C ILE A 9 4.31 -13.37 -3.34
N GLU A 10 4.93 -12.28 -3.79
CA GLU A 10 4.48 -10.93 -3.47
C GLU A 10 3.09 -10.66 -4.05
N ASP A 11 2.85 -11.01 -5.31
CA ASP A 11 1.55 -10.84 -5.98
C ASP A 11 0.44 -11.61 -5.23
N ALA A 12 0.70 -12.86 -4.85
CA ALA A 12 -0.22 -13.66 -4.05
C ALA A 12 -0.47 -13.05 -2.67
N SER A 13 0.57 -12.48 -2.03
CA SER A 13 0.41 -11.77 -0.76
C SER A 13 -0.47 -10.53 -0.90
N MET A 14 -0.29 -9.74 -1.97
CA MET A 14 -1.14 -8.56 -2.21
C MET A 14 -2.60 -8.96 -2.42
N GLN A 15 -2.84 -10.02 -3.19
CA GLN A 15 -4.18 -10.56 -3.40
C GLN A 15 -4.83 -11.01 -2.09
N MET A 16 -4.11 -11.75 -1.24
CA MET A 16 -4.63 -12.16 0.08
C MET A 16 -4.97 -10.95 0.97
N ILE A 17 -4.17 -9.88 0.93
CA ILE A 17 -4.48 -8.66 1.68
C ILE A 17 -5.74 -7.99 1.16
N ASP A 18 -5.90 -7.90 -0.18
CA ASP A 18 -7.08 -7.33 -0.81
C ASP A 18 -8.35 -8.12 -0.44
N GLU A 19 -8.28 -9.46 -0.44
CA GLU A 19 -9.39 -10.34 -0.07
C GLU A 19 -9.77 -10.25 1.42
N GLU A 20 -8.79 -10.20 2.33
CA GLU A 20 -9.01 -10.15 3.77
C GLU A 20 -9.54 -8.78 4.25
N ILE A 21 -9.08 -7.68 3.65
CA ILE A 21 -9.59 -6.34 3.97
C ILE A 21 -10.97 -6.12 3.34
N GLY A 22 -11.18 -6.61 2.12
CA GLY A 22 -12.41 -6.39 1.39
C GLY A 22 -12.64 -4.90 1.12
N THR A 23 -13.70 -4.33 1.69
CA THR A 23 -14.06 -2.93 1.44
C THR A 23 -13.29 -1.97 2.36
N HIS A 24 -12.61 -0.99 1.77
CA HIS A 24 -11.89 0.07 2.49
C HIS A 24 -12.24 1.46 1.95
N GLN A 25 -11.93 2.50 2.71
CA GLN A 25 -12.22 3.90 2.34
C GLN A 25 -11.09 4.60 1.55
N TYR A 26 -9.96 3.91 1.35
CA TYR A 26 -8.81 4.45 0.62
C TYR A 26 -9.08 4.57 -0.88
N ASN A 27 -8.62 5.67 -1.47
CA ASN A 27 -8.66 5.83 -2.93
C ASN A 27 -7.55 5.03 -3.63
N GLU A 28 -7.58 5.00 -4.96
CA GLU A 28 -6.64 4.23 -5.81
C GLU A 28 -5.16 4.55 -5.58
N LYS A 29 -4.82 5.74 -5.08
CA LYS A 29 -3.45 6.14 -4.77
C LYS A 29 -3.04 5.84 -3.33
N GLU A 30 -4.00 5.86 -2.41
CA GLU A 30 -3.78 5.59 -0.99
C GLU A 30 -3.68 4.09 -0.71
N TRP A 31 -4.55 3.28 -1.32
CA TRP A 31 -4.62 1.85 -1.04
C TRP A 31 -3.30 1.11 -1.28
N PRO A 32 -2.57 1.32 -2.39
CA PRO A 32 -1.28 0.66 -2.60
C PRO A 32 -0.25 0.95 -1.49
N ILE A 33 -0.32 2.12 -0.86
CA ILE A 33 0.57 2.51 0.24
C ILE A 33 0.18 1.75 1.51
N VAL A 34 -1.11 1.76 1.86
CA VAL A 34 -1.63 1.03 3.03
C VAL A 34 -1.38 -0.48 2.89
N ARG A 35 -1.68 -1.05 1.72
CA ARG A 35 -1.41 -2.46 1.41
C ARG A 35 0.06 -2.82 1.58
N ARG A 36 0.98 -1.94 1.18
CA ARG A 36 2.43 -2.15 1.36
C ARG A 36 2.84 -2.11 2.84
N ILE A 37 2.21 -1.28 3.66
CA ILE A 37 2.41 -1.26 5.12
C ILE A 37 1.97 -2.59 5.72
N ILE A 38 0.76 -3.06 5.41
CA ILE A 38 0.24 -4.35 5.87
C ILE A 38 1.17 -5.49 5.44
N HIS A 39 1.58 -5.54 4.17
CA HIS A 39 2.50 -6.56 3.67
C HIS A 39 3.83 -6.61 4.46
N SER A 40 4.33 -5.45 4.89
CA SER A 40 5.60 -5.35 5.60
C SER A 40 5.48 -5.65 7.11
N THR A 41 4.27 -5.62 7.65
CA THR A 41 4.01 -5.72 9.10
C THR A 41 3.14 -6.92 9.49
N ALA A 42 2.45 -7.53 8.52
CA ALA A 42 1.37 -8.50 8.70
C ALA A 42 0.22 -8.01 9.61
N ASP A 43 0.04 -6.69 9.74
CA ASP A 43 -0.95 -6.07 10.61
C ASP A 43 -2.06 -5.41 9.78
N PHE A 44 -3.26 -5.98 9.83
CA PHE A 44 -4.44 -5.51 9.10
C PHE A 44 -5.10 -4.29 9.74
N ASP A 45 -4.75 -3.93 10.98
CA ASP A 45 -5.37 -2.81 11.68
C ASP A 45 -5.02 -1.47 11.02
N PHE A 46 -3.92 -1.40 10.26
CA PHE A 46 -3.57 -0.23 9.44
C PHE A 46 -4.62 0.13 8.37
N ALA A 47 -5.52 -0.79 8.03
CA ALA A 47 -6.68 -0.51 7.16
C ALA A 47 -8.03 -0.53 7.91
N LYS A 48 -8.05 -0.96 9.18
CA LYS A 48 -9.26 -1.07 10.02
C LYS A 48 -9.24 0.02 11.11
N GLU A 49 -9.00 -0.37 12.36
CA GLU A 49 -9.10 0.50 13.54
C GLU A 49 -7.98 1.56 13.59
N ASN A 50 -6.73 1.14 13.33
CA ASN A 50 -5.53 2.00 13.33
C ASN A 50 -5.21 2.58 11.94
N ARG A 51 -6.26 2.85 11.17
CA ARG A 51 -6.26 3.41 9.82
C ARG A 51 -5.19 4.47 9.58
N VAL A 52 -4.45 4.33 8.48
CA VAL A 52 -3.53 5.36 7.99
C VAL A 52 -4.32 6.60 7.56
N ILE A 53 -3.83 7.79 7.94
CA ILE A 53 -4.44 9.08 7.59
C ILE A 53 -3.54 9.82 6.59
N PHE A 54 -4.13 10.22 5.47
CA PHE A 54 -3.42 10.96 4.43
C PHE A 54 -3.82 12.44 4.46
N HIS A 55 -2.82 13.32 4.47
CA HIS A 55 -3.07 14.72 4.11
C HIS A 55 -3.45 14.80 2.62
N LYS A 56 -4.38 15.70 2.25
CA LYS A 56 -4.95 15.83 0.90
C LYS A 56 -3.91 15.92 -0.23
N LYS A 57 -2.72 16.46 0.08
CA LYS A 57 -1.61 16.64 -0.88
C LYS A 57 -0.44 15.67 -0.67
N ALA A 58 -0.48 14.78 0.33
CA ALA A 58 0.68 13.98 0.74
C ALA A 58 1.30 13.20 -0.43
N ILE A 59 0.47 12.46 -1.17
CA ILE A 59 0.92 11.59 -2.25
C ILE A 59 1.42 12.41 -3.44
N GLU A 60 0.64 13.41 -3.88
CA GLU A 60 1.00 14.24 -5.03
C GLU A 60 2.28 15.05 -4.75
N SER A 61 2.37 15.69 -3.58
CA SER A 61 3.56 16.44 -3.18
C SER A 61 4.79 15.53 -3.07
N GLY A 62 4.63 14.31 -2.53
CA GLY A 62 5.72 13.33 -2.45
C GLY A 62 6.24 12.91 -3.83
N ILE A 63 5.33 12.55 -4.75
CA ILE A 63 5.70 12.20 -6.14
C ILE A 63 6.40 13.36 -6.83
N ASN A 64 5.88 14.58 -6.71
CA ASN A 64 6.47 15.77 -7.32
C ASN A 64 7.85 16.09 -6.75
N ALA A 65 8.06 15.88 -5.44
CA ALA A 65 9.37 16.06 -4.82
C ALA A 65 10.39 15.06 -5.36
N LEU A 66 10.04 13.77 -5.46
CA LEU A 66 10.91 12.74 -6.01
C LEU A 66 11.27 12.98 -7.48
N LYS A 67 10.30 13.40 -8.29
CA LYS A 67 10.54 13.74 -9.71
C LYS A 67 11.46 14.93 -9.90
N LYS A 68 11.42 15.93 -9.02
CA LYS A 68 12.31 17.11 -9.07
C LYS A 68 13.73 16.80 -8.60
N TRP A 69 13.90 15.74 -7.83
CA TRP A 69 15.20 15.27 -7.34
C TRP A 69 15.98 14.49 -8.40
N MET A 70 15.29 13.96 -9.41
CA MET A 70 15.88 13.31 -10.58
C MET A 70 16.16 14.33 -11.69
#